data_AF-A0ABD4XIF8-F1
#
_entry.id   AF-A0ABD4XIF8-F1
#
_cell.length_a   1.000
_cell.length_b   1.000
_cell.length_c   1.000
_cell.angle_alpha   90.00
_cell.angle_beta   90.00
_cell.angle_gamma   90.00
#
_symmetry.space_group_name_H-M   'P 1'
#
loop_
_entity.id
_entity.type
_entity.pdbx_description
1 polymer ?
#
loop_
_entity_poly.entity_id
_entity_poly.type
_entity_poly.pdbx_seq_one_letter_code
_entity_poly.pdbx_strand_id
1 'polypeptide(L)'
;MNWIPQLMAAGQGDLSSPAAKELGHALWQNSAQGHYIVDYVKYFSNLIELSEFLRVTQVHLRTAMVKADQHGSRQFRMNDHIIRFNNNEGYQSFLKPKNF
;
A
#
# COMPACT_ATOMS: atom_id res chain seq x y z
N MET A 1 14.80 -2.41 4.85
CA MET A 1 15.30 -3.59 5.60
C MET A 1 15.92 -4.57 4.61
N ASN A 2 16.95 -5.31 5.01
CA ASN A 2 17.56 -6.36 4.19
C ASN A 2 16.99 -7.73 4.61
N TRP A 3 16.17 -8.35 3.77
CA TRP A 3 15.52 -9.64 4.05
C TRP A 3 16.25 -10.85 3.46
N ILE A 4 17.34 -10.64 2.70
CA ILE A 4 18.05 -11.70 1.99
C ILE A 4 18.41 -12.91 2.89
N PRO A 5 18.91 -12.74 4.13
CA PRO A 5 19.22 -13.89 4.99
C PRO A 5 18.02 -14.77 5.32
N GLN A 6 16.84 -14.17 5.51
CA GLN A 6 15.59 -14.89 5.85
C GLN A 6 15.06 -15.65 4.63
N LEU A 7 15.14 -15.04 3.45
CA LEU A 7 14.75 -15.65 2.18
C LEU A 7 15.67 -16.81 1.80
N MET A 8 16.98 -16.65 2.00
CA MET A 8 17.96 -17.71 1.81
C MET A 8 17.70 -18.91 2.74
N ALA A 9 17.36 -18.65 4.00
CA ALA A 9 17.02 -19.71 4.95
C ALA A 9 15.74 -20.46 4.56
N ALA A 10 14.68 -19.75 4.16
CA ALA A 10 13.43 -20.36 3.72
C ALA A 10 13.57 -21.15 2.42
N GLY A 11 14.41 -20.65 1.49
CA GLY A 11 14.68 -21.30 0.22
C GLY A 11 15.81 -22.33 0.23
N GLN A 12 16.40 -22.63 1.40
CA GLN A 12 17.57 -23.52 1.52
C GLN A 12 18.72 -23.13 0.58
N GLY A 13 18.93 -21.83 0.38
CA GLY A 13 19.94 -21.27 -0.52
C GLY A 13 19.43 -20.92 -1.93
N ASP A 14 18.19 -21.27 -2.29
CA ASP A 14 17.56 -20.90 -3.55
C ASP A 14 16.44 -19.85 -3.36
N LEU A 15 16.73 -18.62 -3.77
CA LEU A 15 15.78 -17.50 -3.73
C LEU A 15 14.64 -17.64 -4.75
N SER A 16 14.75 -18.54 -5.72
CA SER A 16 13.71 -18.80 -6.72
C SER A 16 12.71 -19.87 -6.29
N SER A 17 12.99 -20.57 -5.18
CA SER A 17 12.13 -21.61 -4.62
C SER A 17 10.75 -21.07 -4.21
N PRO A 18 9.69 -21.91 -4.23
CA PRO A 18 8.36 -21.50 -3.79
C PRO A 18 8.36 -20.94 -2.36
N ALA A 19 9.08 -21.57 -1.43
CA ALA A 19 9.15 -21.15 -0.04
C ALA A 19 9.81 -19.77 0.15
N ALA A 20 10.90 -19.48 -0.60
CA ALA A 20 11.52 -18.17 -0.57
C ALA A 20 10.62 -17.08 -1.18
N LYS A 21 9.88 -17.40 -2.25
CA LYS A 21 8.92 -16.48 -2.87
C LYS A 21 7.72 -16.20 -1.96
N GLU A 22 7.17 -17.22 -1.31
CA GLU A 22 6.07 -17.08 -0.35
C GLU A 22 6.49 -16.24 0.86
N LEU A 23 7.66 -16.51 1.44
CA LEU A 23 8.20 -15.70 2.53
C LEU A 23 8.52 -14.27 2.06
N GLY A 24 9.08 -14.10 0.87
CA GLY A 24 9.33 -12.78 0.29
C GLY A 24 8.06 -11.98 0.09
N HIS A 25 6.99 -12.62 -0.36
CA HIS A 25 5.68 -12.00 -0.50
C HIS A 25 5.07 -11.65 0.88
N ALA A 26 5.18 -12.54 1.87
CA ALA A 26 4.72 -12.27 3.22
C ALA A 26 5.51 -11.16 3.91
N LEU A 27 6.85 -11.15 3.78
CA LEU A 27 7.70 -10.09 4.30
C LEU A 27 7.45 -8.77 3.59
N TRP A 28 7.15 -8.80 2.29
CA TRP A 28 6.75 -7.63 1.51
C TRP A 28 5.40 -7.08 1.98
N GLN A 29 4.38 -7.94 2.11
CA GLN A 29 3.04 -7.58 2.62
C GLN A 29 3.07 -7.08 4.07
N ASN A 30 4.00 -7.60 4.88
CA ASN A 30 4.20 -7.14 6.25
C ASN A 30 5.24 -6.01 6.34
N SER A 31 5.90 -5.66 5.23
CA SER A 31 6.82 -4.54 5.20
C SER A 31 5.99 -3.27 5.22
N ALA A 32 6.34 -2.40 6.15
CA ALA A 32 5.63 -1.18 6.50
C ALA A 32 5.57 -0.09 5.39
N GLN A 33 5.52 -0.46 4.10
CA GLN A 33 5.22 0.47 3.03
C GLN A 33 3.70 0.65 2.96
N GLY A 34 3.15 1.35 3.95
CA GLY A 34 1.70 1.47 4.18
C GLY A 34 0.82 1.66 2.95
N HIS A 35 -0.46 1.31 3.10
CA HIS A 35 -1.48 1.25 2.04
C HIS A 35 -1.55 2.48 1.11
N TYR A 36 -1.18 3.66 1.60
CA TYR A 36 -1.26 4.91 0.87
C TYR A 36 0.12 5.53 0.67
N ILE A 37 0.42 5.95 -0.55
CA ILE A 37 1.63 6.70 -0.88
C ILE A 37 1.22 8.15 -1.16
N VAL A 38 1.90 9.08 -0.50
CA VAL A 38 1.74 10.52 -0.70
C VAL A 38 3.00 11.10 -1.33
N ASP A 39 2.81 11.88 -2.38
CA ASP A 39 3.86 12.55 -3.17
C ASP A 39 4.99 11.60 -3.58
N TYR A 40 4.65 10.33 -3.81
CA TYR A 40 5.59 9.28 -4.24
C TYR A 40 6.69 8.93 -3.24
N VAL A 41 6.69 9.52 -2.03
CA VAL A 41 7.81 9.39 -1.07
C VAL A 41 7.38 9.06 0.36
N LYS A 42 6.15 9.40 0.77
CA LYS A 42 5.64 9.12 2.12
C LYS A 42 4.62 7.98 2.08
N TYR A 43 4.69 7.09 3.06
CA TYR A 43 3.82 5.92 3.17
C TYR A 43 2.99 6.01 4.44
N PHE A 44 1.70 5.64 4.35
CA PHE A 44 0.77 5.66 5.47
C PHE A 44 0.00 4.34 5.51
N SER A 45 -0.03 3.72 6.68
CA SER A 45 -0.62 2.37 6.86
C SER A 45 -2.11 2.43 7.18
N ASN A 46 -2.63 3.56 7.63
CA ASN A 46 -4.03 3.71 7.95
C ASN A 46 -4.59 5.10 7.59
N LEU A 47 -5.92 5.19 7.50
CA LEU A 47 -6.63 6.42 7.15
C LEU A 47 -6.54 7.51 8.22
N ILE A 48 -6.31 7.14 9.49
CA ILE A 48 -6.24 8.11 10.59
C ILE A 48 -4.98 8.96 10.39
N GLU A 49 -3.81 8.32 10.33
CA GLU A 49 -2.52 8.98 10.11
C GLU A 49 -2.50 9.78 8.80
N LEU A 50 -3.06 9.21 7.73
CA LEU A 50 -3.16 9.92 6.44
C LEU A 50 -4.02 11.18 6.56
N SER A 51 -5.17 11.10 7.23
CA SER A 51 -6.09 12.24 7.39
C SER A 51 -5.49 13.34 8.27
N GLU A 52 -4.76 12.96 9.31
CA GLU A 52 -4.03 13.89 10.19
C GLU A 52 -2.92 14.61 9.42
N PHE A 53 -2.13 13.87 8.63
CA PHE A 53 -1.09 14.44 7.78
C PHE A 53 -1.64 15.45 6.77
N LEU A 54 -2.73 15.08 6.07
CA LEU A 54 -3.40 15.92 5.08
C LEU A 54 -4.20 17.07 5.71
N ARG A 55 -4.38 17.08 7.03
CA ARG A 55 -5.22 18.04 7.77
C ARG A 55 -6.67 18.07 7.25
N VAL A 56 -7.24 16.90 6.98
CA VAL A 56 -8.62 16.74 6.53
C VAL A 56 -9.37 15.78 7.45
N THR A 57 -10.70 15.86 7.44
CA THR A 57 -11.51 14.84 8.13
C THR A 57 -11.45 13.51 7.37
N GLN A 58 -11.53 12.39 8.09
CA GLN A 58 -11.61 11.07 7.47
C GLN A 58 -12.82 10.93 6.53
N VAL A 59 -13.92 11.63 6.83
CA VAL A 59 -15.11 11.65 5.97
C VAL A 59 -14.77 12.26 4.61
N HIS A 60 -14.12 13.43 4.59
CA HIS A 60 -13.72 14.08 3.34
C HIS A 60 -12.72 13.22 2.55
N LEU A 61 -11.73 12.64 3.23
CA LEU A 61 -10.76 11.74 2.63
C LEU A 61 -11.44 10.53 1.96
N ARG A 62 -12.35 9.86 2.67
CA ARG A 62 -13.11 8.72 2.13
C ARG A 62 -13.97 9.11 0.93
N THR A 63 -14.63 10.27 0.96
CA THR A 63 -15.42 10.74 -0.19
C THR A 63 -14.56 10.93 -1.44
N ALA A 64 -13.35 11.49 -1.30
CA ALA A 64 -12.43 11.63 -2.42
C ALA A 64 -11.94 10.28 -2.94
N MET A 65 -11.64 9.34 -2.04
CA MET A 65 -11.25 7.98 -2.40
C MET A 65 -12.34 7.22 -3.15
N VAL A 66 -13.61 7.29 -2.70
CA VAL A 66 -14.76 6.69 -3.42
C VAL A 66 -14.87 7.26 -4.83
N LYS A 67 -14.74 8.58 -4.99
CA LYS A 67 -14.79 9.22 -6.32
C LYS A 67 -13.64 8.73 -7.20
N ALA A 68 -12.42 8.68 -6.67
CA ALA A 68 -11.27 8.17 -7.41
C ALA A 68 -11.49 6.72 -7.88
N ASP A 69 -12.00 5.86 -7.00
CA ASP A 69 -12.34 4.46 -7.31
C ASP A 69 -13.43 4.37 -8.40
N GLN A 70 -14.52 5.16 -8.29
CA GLN A 70 -15.60 5.21 -9.29
C GLN A 70 -15.12 5.65 -10.67
N HIS A 71 -14.12 6.53 -10.72
CA HIS A 71 -13.52 7.00 -11.96
C HIS A 71 -12.35 6.12 -12.44
N GLY A 72 -12.08 4.98 -11.78
CA GLY A 72 -10.94 4.11 -12.10
C GLY A 72 -9.57 4.81 -11.95
N SER A 73 -9.53 5.90 -11.19
CA SER A 73 -8.33 6.72 -11.01
C SER A 73 -7.42 6.08 -9.97
N ARG A 74 -6.15 5.86 -10.33
CA ARG A 74 -5.14 5.28 -9.43
C ARG A 74 -4.52 6.29 -8.46
N GLN A 75 -4.81 7.57 -8.66
CA GLN A 75 -4.33 8.67 -7.83
C GLN A 75 -5.34 9.83 -7.83
N PHE A 76 -5.34 10.61 -6.77
CA PHE A 76 -6.09 11.87 -6.69
C PHE A 76 -5.27 12.95 -5.96
N ARG A 77 -5.70 14.21 -6.09
CA ARG A 77 -5.09 15.35 -5.38
C ARG A 77 -5.96 15.78 -4.20
N MET A 78 -5.32 16.12 -3.09
CA MET A 78 -5.99 16.70 -1.91
C MET A 78 -4.99 17.55 -1.12
N ASN A 79 -5.37 18.80 -0.82
CA ASN A 79 -4.53 19.77 -0.11
C ASN A 79 -3.08 19.81 -0.66
N ASP A 80 -2.96 20.00 -1.97
CA ASP A 80 -1.68 20.06 -2.72
C ASP A 80 -0.84 18.77 -2.74
N HIS A 81 -1.32 17.69 -2.14
CA HIS A 81 -0.67 16.39 -2.16
C HIS A 81 -1.26 15.47 -3.24
N ILE A 82 -0.41 14.62 -3.82
CA ILE A 82 -0.84 13.50 -4.69
C ILE A 82 -0.92 12.24 -3.83
N ILE A 83 -2.10 11.63 -3.77
CA ILE A 83 -2.36 10.40 -3.01
C ILE A 83 -2.61 9.27 -3.99
N ARG A 84 -1.97 8.13 -3.77
CA ARG A 84 -2.15 6.87 -4.51
C ARG A 84 -2.17 5.70 -3.55
N PHE A 85 -2.78 4.58 -3.94
CA PHE A 85 -2.64 3.34 -3.20
C PHE A 85 -1.31 2.66 -3.54
N ASN A 86 -0.74 1.92 -2.60
CA ASN A 86 0.43 1.07 -2.84
C ASN A 86 0.01 -0.17 -3.64
N ASN A 87 0.20 -0.13 -4.96
CA ASN A 87 -0.16 -1.23 -5.87
C ASN A 87 0.70 -2.49 -5.68
N ASN A 88 1.82 -2.38 -4.97
CA ASN A 88 2.70 -3.52 -4.72
C ASN A 88 2.11 -4.53 -3.71
N GLU A 89 1.05 -4.16 -2.99
CA GLU A 89 0.31 -5.08 -2.11
C GLU A 89 -0.91 -5.72 -2.80
N GLY A 90 -1.05 -5.55 -4.13
CA GLY A 90 -2.20 -6.06 -4.88
C GLY A 90 -3.49 -5.25 -4.70
N TYR A 91 -3.41 -4.08 -4.06
CA TYR A 91 -4.54 -3.15 -3.98
C TYR A 91 -4.89 -2.59 -5.36
N GLN A 92 -6.18 -2.63 -5.69
CA GLN A 92 -6.73 -2.08 -6.94
C GLN A 92 -7.61 -0.85 -6.70
N SER A 93 -7.90 -0.52 -5.44
CA SER A 93 -8.76 0.60 -5.06
C SER A 93 -8.35 1.17 -3.70
N PHE A 94 -8.76 2.41 -3.43
CA PHE A 94 -8.41 3.13 -2.21
C PHE A 94 -9.10 2.59 -0.95
N LEU A 95 -10.29 2.00 -1.09
CA LEU A 95 -11.10 1.50 0.03
C LEU A 95 -11.23 -0.03 0.06
N LYS A 96 -10.33 -0.74 -0.63
CA LYS A 96 -10.34 -2.19 -0.97
C LYS A 96 -11.34 -2.57 -2.07
N PRO A 97 -10.96 -3.48 -2.98
CA PRO A 97 -11.94 -4.09 -3.86
C PRO A 97 -12.89 -4.90 -2.97
N LYS A 98 -14.20 -4.72 -3.16
CA LYS A 98 -15.15 -5.74 -2.72
C LYS A 98 -14.74 -7.01 -3.44
N ASN A 99 -14.38 -8.04 -2.68
CA ASN A 99 -14.38 -9.41 -3.21
C ASN A 99 -15.78 -9.62 -3.80
N PHE A 100 -15.86 -9.74 -5.12
CA PHE A 100 -17.03 -10.30 -5.80
C PHE A 100 -16.88 -11.82 -5.79
#